data_AF-A0A920GES5-F1
#
_entry.id   AF-A0A920GES5-F1
#
_cell.length_a   1.000
_cell.length_b   1.000
_cell.length_c   1.000
_cell.angle_alpha   90.00
_cell.angle_beta   90.00
_cell.angle_gamma   90.00
#
_symmetry.space_group_name_H-M   'P 1'
#
loop_
_entity.id
_entity.type
_entity.pdbx_description
1 polymer ?
#
loop_
_entity_poly.entity_id
_entity_poly.type
_entity_poly.pdbx_seq_one_letter_code
_entity_poly.pdbx_strand_id
1 'polypeptide(L)'
;MNHPKKKQYSASRIDLKFDRISMTLRRGGSVMIRDGKGQAALVRAAEFSDIAQERLEDIAISSETLCLTKRHMTSFGRTVPDRVSCFTVPAETFDDGQITALILGDGTLLPANANILGEHADSLPDMACRLLRAVKIQQPVGPKPRLIKNPKTPPAGASPIPVLDLHGMAKLNPG
;
A
#
# COMPACT_ATOMS: atom_id res chain seq x y z
N MET A 1 -21.57 -31.75 -27.61
CA MET A 1 -21.60 -30.37 -27.08
C MET A 1 -20.71 -30.30 -25.85
N ASN A 2 -19.52 -29.72 -25.94
CA ASN A 2 -18.64 -29.48 -24.78
C ASN A 2 -18.47 -27.97 -24.60
N HIS A 3 -19.04 -27.42 -23.53
CA HIS A 3 -18.81 -26.04 -23.10
C HIS A 3 -17.58 -25.99 -22.17
N PRO A 4 -16.64 -25.03 -22.31
CA PRO A 4 -15.45 -24.97 -21.47
C PRO A 4 -15.74 -24.24 -20.15
N LYS A 5 -15.83 -24.97 -19.03
CA LYS A 5 -16.03 -24.43 -17.66
C LYS A 5 -14.76 -23.87 -16.97
N LYS A 6 -13.70 -23.52 -17.70
CA LYS A 6 -12.40 -23.14 -17.08
C LYS A 6 -12.14 -21.64 -16.89
N LYS A 7 -12.94 -20.73 -17.48
CA LYS A 7 -12.72 -19.26 -17.34
C LYS A 7 -13.42 -18.62 -16.14
N GLN A 8 -14.53 -19.19 -15.66
CA GLN A 8 -15.42 -18.51 -14.69
C GLN A 8 -14.94 -18.65 -13.23
N TYR A 9 -14.30 -19.78 -12.89
CA TYR A 9 -13.77 -20.05 -11.54
C TYR A 9 -12.59 -19.17 -11.15
N SER A 10 -11.79 -18.70 -12.12
CA SER A 10 -10.63 -17.85 -11.83
C SER A 10 -11.02 -16.41 -11.56
N ALA A 11 -12.02 -15.90 -12.27
CA ALA A 11 -12.53 -14.54 -12.07
C ALA A 11 -13.19 -14.40 -10.70
N SER A 12 -14.12 -15.30 -10.36
CA SER A 12 -14.83 -15.27 -9.06
C SER A 12 -13.88 -15.40 -7.85
N ARG A 13 -12.80 -16.17 -7.98
CA ARG A 13 -11.78 -16.29 -6.92
C ARG A 13 -10.91 -15.03 -6.78
N ILE A 14 -10.67 -14.33 -7.87
CA ILE A 14 -9.95 -13.05 -7.85
C ILE A 14 -10.83 -11.97 -7.22
N ASP A 15 -12.11 -11.94 -7.58
CA ASP A 15 -13.09 -11.01 -7.03
C ASP A 15 -13.22 -11.19 -5.51
N LEU A 16 -13.43 -12.42 -5.02
CA LEU A 16 -13.48 -12.70 -3.58
C LEU A 16 -12.20 -12.33 -2.82
N LYS A 17 -11.03 -12.51 -3.45
CA LYS A 17 -9.75 -12.14 -2.86
C LYS A 17 -9.61 -10.62 -2.77
N PHE A 18 -10.02 -9.91 -3.81
CA PHE A 18 -10.02 -8.46 -3.83
C PHE A 18 -11.04 -7.87 -2.85
N ASP A 19 -12.24 -8.44 -2.76
CA ASP A 19 -13.26 -8.04 -1.78
C ASP A 19 -12.72 -8.16 -0.35
N ARG A 20 -12.04 -9.27 -0.04
CA ARG A 20 -11.39 -9.46 1.26
C ARG A 20 -10.33 -8.39 1.52
N ILE A 21 -9.46 -8.11 0.54
CA ILE A 21 -8.43 -7.08 0.64
C ILE A 21 -9.05 -5.68 0.86
N SER A 22 -10.06 -5.34 0.06
CA SER A 22 -10.83 -4.10 0.16
C SER A 22 -11.46 -3.96 1.55
N MET A 23 -12.14 -4.99 2.04
CA MET A 23 -12.73 -5.01 3.38
C MET A 23 -11.67 -4.88 4.49
N THR A 24 -10.54 -5.56 4.37
CA THR A 24 -9.44 -5.46 5.34
C THR A 24 -8.92 -4.03 5.42
N LEU A 25 -8.58 -3.42 4.28
CA LEU A 25 -8.02 -2.06 4.24
C LEU A 25 -9.03 -1.01 4.73
N ARG A 26 -10.32 -1.12 4.35
CA ARG A 26 -11.37 -0.19 4.78
C ARG A 26 -11.72 -0.26 6.27
N ARG A 27 -11.22 -1.27 6.98
CA ARG A 27 -11.40 -1.45 8.43
C ARG A 27 -10.12 -1.12 9.21
N GLY A 28 -9.13 -0.48 8.57
CA GLY A 28 -7.83 -0.20 9.18
C GLY A 28 -6.88 -1.39 9.26
N GLY A 29 -7.24 -2.54 8.68
CA GLY A 29 -6.37 -3.72 8.66
C GLY A 29 -5.21 -3.59 7.66
N SER A 30 -4.21 -4.47 7.81
CA SER A 30 -3.05 -4.52 6.92
C SER A 30 -3.16 -5.61 5.85
N VAL A 31 -2.56 -5.35 4.68
CA VAL A 31 -2.45 -6.30 3.57
C VAL A 31 -0.99 -6.43 3.17
N MET A 32 -0.53 -7.65 2.88
CA MET A 32 0.81 -7.87 2.36
C MET A 32 0.82 -7.78 0.83
N ILE A 33 1.67 -6.94 0.26
CA ILE A 33 1.97 -6.95 -1.18
C ILE A 33 3.30 -7.66 -1.43
N ARG A 34 3.47 -8.28 -2.60
CA ARG A 34 4.74 -8.90 -3.03
C ARG A 34 5.11 -8.54 -4.45
N ASP A 35 6.35 -8.09 -4.64
CA ASP A 35 6.88 -7.76 -5.95
C ASP A 35 7.36 -9.01 -6.72
N GLY A 36 7.74 -8.83 -7.99
CA GLY A 36 8.29 -9.91 -8.81
C GLY A 36 9.69 -10.39 -8.42
N LYS A 37 10.37 -9.69 -7.49
CA LYS A 37 11.71 -10.00 -6.99
C LYS A 37 11.65 -10.77 -5.66
N GLY A 38 10.45 -11.07 -5.16
CA GLY A 38 10.25 -11.76 -3.89
C GLY A 38 10.35 -10.85 -2.66
N GLN A 39 10.40 -9.53 -2.84
CA GLN A 39 10.25 -8.56 -1.76
C GLN A 39 8.78 -8.44 -1.39
N ALA A 40 8.51 -8.01 -0.16
CA ALA A 40 7.15 -7.86 0.33
C ALA A 40 6.99 -6.59 1.16
N ALA A 41 5.77 -6.11 1.30
CA ALA A 41 5.50 -5.05 2.24
C ALA A 41 4.14 -5.20 2.87
N LEU A 42 4.02 -4.70 4.10
CA LEU A 42 2.72 -4.51 4.72
C LEU A 42 2.22 -3.11 4.37
N VAL A 43 0.98 -3.06 3.91
CA VAL A 43 0.31 -1.86 3.45
C VAL A 43 -0.91 -1.65 4.34
N ARG A 44 -1.04 -0.43 4.86
CA ARG A 44 -2.22 0.05 5.57
C ARG A 44 -2.67 1.39 5.00
N ALA A 45 -3.95 1.70 5.19
CA ALA A 45 -4.48 2.99 4.78
C ALA A 45 -4.10 4.09 5.78
N ALA A 46 -3.72 5.25 5.25
CA ALA A 46 -3.20 6.36 6.03
C ALA A 46 -4.24 7.01 6.96
N GLU A 47 -5.49 6.97 6.52
CA GLU A 47 -6.65 7.52 7.23
C GLU A 47 -6.95 6.79 8.55
N PHE A 48 -6.25 5.68 8.83
CA PHE A 48 -6.36 4.90 10.07
C PHE A 48 -5.03 4.92 10.86
N SER A 49 -4.24 5.99 10.75
CA SER A 49 -2.95 6.07 11.43
C SER A 49 -3.11 6.00 12.96
N ASP A 50 -4.22 6.56 13.47
CA ASP A 50 -4.67 6.59 14.87
C ASP A 50 -5.12 5.23 15.42
N ILE A 51 -5.44 4.26 14.55
CA ILE A 51 -5.80 2.91 14.97
C ILE A 51 -4.52 2.14 15.31
N ALA A 52 -4.42 1.73 16.58
CA ALA A 52 -3.31 0.96 17.10
C ALA A 52 -3.03 -0.28 16.22
N GLN A 53 -1.78 -0.43 15.82
CA GLN A 53 -1.34 -1.55 15.01
C GLN A 53 -1.54 -2.86 15.79
N GLU A 54 -2.17 -3.88 15.20
CA GLU A 54 -2.01 -5.25 15.71
C GLU A 54 -0.50 -5.53 15.79
N ARG A 55 0.01 -5.87 16.99
CA ARG A 55 1.44 -5.93 17.32
C ARG A 55 2.22 -6.78 16.31
N LEU A 56 2.69 -6.10 15.27
CA LEU A 56 3.54 -6.61 14.19
C LEU A 56 5.01 -6.28 14.47
N GLU A 57 5.27 -5.78 15.67
CA GLU A 57 6.56 -5.41 16.26
C GLU A 57 7.56 -6.57 16.14
N ASP A 58 7.08 -7.81 16.24
CA ASP A 58 7.91 -9.02 16.14
C ASP A 58 8.24 -9.44 14.70
N ILE A 59 7.75 -8.71 13.68
CA ILE A 59 7.78 -9.16 12.28
C ILE A 59 8.57 -8.20 11.38
N ALA A 60 8.82 -6.95 11.76
CA ALA A 60 9.42 -5.92 10.89
C ALA A 60 10.77 -5.40 11.42
N ILE A 61 11.76 -5.24 10.51
CA ILE A 61 13.11 -4.70 10.80
C ILE A 61 13.26 -3.26 10.25
N SER A 62 12.30 -2.75 9.46
CA SER A 62 12.39 -1.45 8.78
C SER A 62 11.41 -0.41 9.33
N SER A 63 11.77 0.87 9.16
CA SER A 63 10.88 2.00 9.43
C SER A 63 9.66 2.02 8.51
N GLU A 64 8.61 2.68 9.00
CA GLU A 64 7.37 2.91 8.26
C GLU A 64 7.57 4.06 7.28
N THR A 65 6.99 3.96 6.09
CA THR A 65 7.03 5.07 5.15
C THR A 65 5.63 5.53 4.83
N LEU A 66 5.45 6.83 4.59
CA LEU A 66 4.22 7.41 4.06
C LEU A 66 4.36 7.54 2.54
N CYS A 67 3.42 6.96 1.79
CA CYS A 67 3.38 7.09 0.35
C CYS A 67 2.57 8.31 -0.06
N LEU A 68 3.17 9.15 -0.88
CA LEU A 68 2.53 10.32 -1.46
C LEU A 68 2.37 10.12 -2.96
N THR A 69 1.15 10.31 -3.45
CA THR A 69 0.88 10.23 -4.89
C THR A 69 1.39 11.48 -5.61
N LYS A 70 1.49 11.43 -6.94
CA LYS A 70 1.74 12.64 -7.75
C LYS A 70 0.76 13.77 -7.42
N ARG A 71 -0.52 13.41 -7.21
CA ARG A 71 -1.58 14.37 -6.88
C ARG A 71 -1.29 15.14 -5.60
N HIS A 72 -0.78 14.48 -4.56
CA HIS A 72 -0.34 15.16 -3.34
C HIS A 72 0.78 16.14 -3.61
N MET A 73 1.82 15.68 -4.30
CA MET A 73 2.97 16.54 -4.55
C MET A 73 2.57 17.77 -5.38
N THR A 74 1.68 17.60 -6.36
CA THR A 74 1.09 18.72 -7.09
C THR A 74 0.24 19.63 -6.19
N SER A 75 -0.60 19.07 -5.29
CA SER A 75 -1.40 19.90 -4.36
C SER A 75 -0.53 20.65 -3.35
N PHE A 76 0.64 20.13 -3.02
CA PHE A 76 1.64 20.79 -2.20
C PHE A 76 2.42 21.88 -2.96
N GLY A 77 2.09 22.14 -4.23
CA GLY A 77 2.78 23.11 -5.08
C GLY A 77 4.16 22.66 -5.55
N ARG A 78 4.48 21.36 -5.47
CA ARG A 78 5.78 20.82 -5.89
C ARG A 78 5.73 20.32 -7.34
N THR A 79 6.83 20.53 -8.07
CA THR A 79 7.02 19.98 -9.42
C THR A 79 7.24 18.46 -9.35
N VAL A 80 6.47 17.71 -10.14
CA VAL A 80 6.51 16.24 -10.15
C VAL A 80 7.15 15.74 -11.45
N PRO A 81 8.29 15.03 -11.40
CA PRO A 81 8.87 14.44 -12.59
C PRO A 81 7.99 13.31 -13.16
N ASP A 82 7.89 13.22 -14.49
CA ASP A 82 7.06 12.21 -15.16
C ASP A 82 7.49 10.77 -14.85
N ARG A 83 8.81 10.56 -14.73
CA ARG A 83 9.46 9.25 -14.51
C ARG A 83 9.27 8.65 -13.12
N VAL A 84 8.74 9.43 -12.17
CA VAL A 84 8.47 8.99 -10.78
C VAL A 84 7.03 8.54 -10.71
N SER A 85 6.70 7.41 -10.10
CA SER A 85 5.32 6.93 -9.97
C SER A 85 4.63 7.43 -8.71
N CYS A 86 5.36 7.44 -7.59
CA CYS A 86 4.93 7.97 -6.31
C CYS A 86 6.15 8.43 -5.51
N PHE A 87 5.92 8.94 -4.30
CA PHE A 87 6.96 9.43 -3.42
C PHE A 87 6.83 8.77 -2.06
N THR A 88 7.94 8.62 -1.35
CA THR A 88 7.97 8.12 0.03
C THR A 88 8.66 9.11 0.93
N VAL A 89 8.17 9.20 2.16
CA VAL A 89 8.83 9.89 3.28
C VAL A 89 8.81 8.98 4.50
N PRO A 90 9.78 9.10 5.42
CA PRO A 90 9.71 8.39 6.70
C PRO A 90 8.41 8.77 7.43
N ALA A 91 7.62 7.80 7.88
CA ALA A 91 6.35 8.11 8.55
C ALA A 91 6.57 8.55 9.99
N GLU A 92 7.65 8.08 10.63
CA GLU A 92 8.03 8.42 12.00
C GLU A 92 8.35 9.90 12.23
N THR A 93 8.49 10.69 11.16
CA THR A 93 8.67 12.14 11.27
C THR A 93 7.37 12.90 11.49
N PHE A 94 6.22 12.22 11.46
CA PHE A 94 4.90 12.82 11.55
C PHE A 94 4.06 12.16 12.66
N ASP A 95 3.29 12.96 13.39
CA ASP A 95 2.21 12.45 14.22
C ASP A 95 0.95 12.11 13.38
N ASP A 96 -0.03 11.44 14.00
CA ASP A 96 -1.26 11.01 13.30
C ASP A 96 -2.07 12.18 12.73
N GLY A 97 -2.08 13.33 13.42
CA GLY A 97 -2.76 14.53 12.94
C GLY A 97 -2.06 15.12 11.72
N GLN A 98 -0.73 15.12 11.73
CA GLN A 98 0.08 15.57 10.59
C GLN A 98 -0.06 14.65 9.38
N ILE A 99 -0.06 13.33 9.60
CA ILE A 99 -0.33 12.33 8.56
C ILE A 99 -1.73 12.59 7.96
N THR A 100 -2.73 12.82 8.79
CA THR A 100 -4.10 13.13 8.35
C THR A 100 -4.16 14.40 7.50
N ALA A 101 -3.52 15.48 7.94
CA ALA A 101 -3.49 16.73 7.20
C ALA A 101 -2.74 16.60 5.85
N LEU A 102 -1.63 15.86 5.80
CA LEU A 102 -0.90 15.57 4.56
C LEU A 102 -1.78 14.79 3.54
N ILE A 103 -2.54 13.78 4.01
CA ILE A 103 -3.51 13.03 3.19
C ILE A 103 -4.58 13.95 2.59
N LEU A 104 -5.04 14.92 3.37
CA LEU A 104 -6.07 15.88 2.95
C LEU A 104 -5.52 16.95 2.00
N GLY A 105 -4.20 16.95 1.75
CA GLY A 105 -3.56 17.85 0.79
C GLY A 105 -2.87 19.05 1.42
N ASP A 106 -2.74 19.12 2.75
CA ASP A 106 -2.00 20.19 3.41
C ASP A 106 -0.49 19.95 3.33
N GLY A 107 0.12 20.56 2.30
CA GLY A 107 1.57 20.48 2.06
C GLY A 107 2.43 21.34 2.99
N THR A 108 1.83 22.20 3.83
CA THR A 108 2.59 23.07 4.74
C THR A 108 3.34 22.28 5.80
N LEU A 109 2.86 21.07 6.09
CA LEU A 109 3.45 20.13 7.04
C LEU A 109 4.63 19.35 6.45
N LEU A 110 4.91 19.45 5.16
CA LEU A 110 6.02 18.76 4.52
C LEU A 110 7.23 19.70 4.43
N PRO A 111 8.27 19.54 5.30
CA PRO A 111 9.41 20.44 5.32
C PRO A 111 10.05 20.61 3.95
N ALA A 112 10.60 21.79 3.67
CA ALA A 112 11.33 22.03 2.41
C ALA A 112 12.50 21.03 2.23
N ASN A 113 13.13 20.64 3.34
CA ASN A 113 14.22 19.66 3.44
C ASN A 113 13.73 18.22 3.77
N ALA A 114 12.43 17.93 3.66
CA ALA A 114 11.93 16.59 3.87
C ALA A 114 12.66 15.60 2.96
N ASN A 115 13.07 14.46 3.52
CA ASN A 115 13.71 13.39 2.76
C ASN A 115 12.67 12.65 1.93
N ILE A 116 12.30 13.24 0.79
CA ILE A 116 11.31 12.70 -0.14
C ILE A 116 12.05 11.89 -1.20
N LEU A 117 11.78 10.59 -1.24
CA LEU A 117 12.31 9.70 -2.26
C LEU A 117 11.30 9.52 -3.38
N GLY A 118 11.72 9.71 -4.63
CA GLY A 118 10.92 9.39 -5.80
C GLY A 118 11.02 7.90 -6.15
N GLU A 119 9.88 7.24 -6.23
CA GLU A 119 9.77 5.80 -6.46
C GLU A 119 9.44 5.46 -7.91
N HIS A 120 9.97 4.35 -8.40
CA HIS A 120 9.71 3.86 -9.76
C HIS A 120 8.42 3.03 -9.85
N ALA A 121 7.93 2.81 -11.08
CA ALA A 121 6.80 1.93 -11.33
C ALA A 121 7.08 0.49 -10.89
N ASP A 122 6.03 -0.19 -10.42
CA ASP A 122 6.06 -1.56 -9.89
C ASP A 122 6.99 -1.76 -8.67
N SER A 123 7.44 -0.67 -8.04
CA SER A 123 8.01 -0.72 -6.69
C SER A 123 6.93 -1.05 -5.66
N LEU A 124 7.33 -1.51 -4.47
CA LEU A 124 6.38 -1.75 -3.38
C LEU A 124 5.56 -0.49 -3.03
N PRO A 125 6.14 0.73 -2.93
CA PRO A 125 5.38 1.98 -2.81
C PRO A 125 4.37 2.23 -3.93
N ASP A 126 4.75 2.05 -5.20
CA ASP A 126 3.83 2.24 -6.33
C ASP A 126 2.68 1.23 -6.28
N MET A 127 2.99 -0.03 -5.99
CA MET A 127 2.00 -1.07 -5.81
C MET A 127 1.03 -0.74 -4.65
N ALA A 128 1.53 -0.23 -3.52
CA ALA A 128 0.70 0.20 -2.40
C ALA A 128 -0.26 1.32 -2.81
N CYS A 129 0.24 2.34 -3.53
CA CYS A 129 -0.57 3.44 -4.06
C CYS A 129 -1.67 2.94 -5.00
N ARG A 130 -1.34 2.04 -5.92
CA ARG A 130 -2.29 1.45 -6.88
C ARG A 130 -3.36 0.61 -6.18
N LEU A 131 -2.96 -0.17 -5.17
CA LEU A 131 -3.90 -0.97 -4.39
C LEU A 131 -4.90 -0.07 -3.66
N LEU A 132 -4.40 0.94 -2.93
CA LEU A 132 -5.24 1.83 -2.14
C LEU A 132 -6.18 2.68 -3.00
N ARG A 133 -5.73 3.09 -4.20
CA ARG A 133 -6.59 3.68 -5.22
C ARG A 133 -7.66 2.72 -5.72
N ALA A 134 -7.32 1.46 -6.02
CA ALA A 134 -8.26 0.47 -6.52
C ALA A 134 -9.37 0.17 -5.51
N VAL A 135 -9.06 0.19 -4.21
CA VAL A 135 -10.04 0.05 -3.14
C VAL A 135 -10.71 1.37 -2.76
N LYS A 136 -10.59 2.45 -3.55
CA LYS A 136 -11.21 3.76 -3.30
C LYS A 136 -11.00 4.28 -1.87
N ILE A 137 -9.82 4.04 -1.32
CA ILE A 137 -9.39 4.67 -0.08
C ILE A 137 -8.65 5.93 -0.47
N GLN A 138 -8.95 7.05 0.22
CA GLN A 138 -8.57 8.35 -0.30
C GLN A 138 -7.06 8.52 -0.40
N GLN A 139 -6.22 7.87 0.43
CA GLN A 139 -4.76 7.88 0.24
C GLN A 139 -4.00 6.69 0.86
N PRO A 140 -2.80 6.37 0.32
CA PRO A 140 -1.93 5.36 0.89
C PRO A 140 -1.10 5.85 2.07
N VAL A 141 -1.13 5.14 3.22
CA VAL A 141 0.06 5.14 4.08
C VAL A 141 0.96 4.11 3.45
N GLY A 142 2.22 4.47 3.36
CA GLY A 142 3.15 3.73 2.56
C GLY A 142 3.38 2.34 3.14
N PRO A 143 3.97 1.47 2.33
CA PRO A 143 4.39 0.17 2.80
C PRO A 143 5.40 0.34 3.95
N LYS A 144 5.41 -0.61 4.89
CA LYS A 144 6.68 -1.01 5.54
C LYS A 144 7.41 -1.91 4.53
N PRO A 145 8.40 -1.40 3.75
CA PRO A 145 9.12 -2.24 2.81
C PRO A 145 9.91 -3.31 3.58
N ARG A 146 9.50 -4.57 3.48
CA ARG A 146 10.20 -5.71 4.06
C ARG A 146 10.90 -6.50 2.97
N LEU A 147 12.23 -6.58 3.04
CA LEU A 147 12.92 -7.63 2.31
C LEU A 147 12.69 -8.97 3.05
N ILE A 148 11.53 -9.62 2.86
CA ILE A 148 11.33 -10.97 3.38
C ILE A 148 12.01 -11.95 2.44
N LYS A 149 13.21 -12.41 2.80
CA LYS A 149 13.67 -13.70 2.28
C LYS A 149 12.78 -14.79 2.88
N ASN A 150 11.79 -15.27 2.12
CA ASN A 150 10.83 -16.34 2.43
C ASN A 150 9.74 -16.06 3.50
N PRO A 151 8.54 -15.59 3.12
CA PRO A 151 7.38 -15.58 4.00
C PRO A 151 6.66 -16.93 3.86
N LYS A 152 7.23 -17.99 4.45
CA LYS A 152 6.59 -19.31 4.47
C LYS A 152 5.59 -19.49 5.62
N THR A 153 5.56 -18.59 6.60
CA THR A 153 4.75 -18.79 7.80
C THR A 153 4.08 -17.48 8.24
N PRO A 154 2.74 -17.42 8.33
CA PRO A 154 2.07 -16.36 9.07
C PRO A 154 2.43 -16.47 10.57
N PRO A 155 2.52 -15.34 11.29
CA PRO A 155 2.69 -15.37 12.75
C PRO A 155 1.53 -16.12 13.41
N ALA A 156 1.84 -16.97 14.39
CA ALA A 156 0.86 -17.78 15.09
C ALA A 156 -0.16 -16.88 15.83
N GLY A 157 -1.45 -17.09 15.60
CA GLY A 157 -2.54 -16.39 16.30
C GLY A 157 -3.07 -15.12 15.62
N ALA A 158 -2.41 -14.59 14.58
CA ALA A 158 -2.95 -13.47 13.81
C ALA A 158 -3.94 -13.97 12.75
N SER A 159 -5.01 -13.20 12.50
CA SER A 159 -5.84 -13.42 11.31
C SER A 159 -4.94 -13.44 10.08
N PRO A 160 -5.13 -14.37 9.12
CA PRO A 160 -4.22 -14.50 7.99
C PRO A 160 -4.23 -13.21 7.16
N ILE A 161 -3.12 -12.47 7.21
CA ILE A 161 -2.92 -11.22 6.46
C ILE A 161 -3.15 -11.52 4.97
N PRO A 162 -4.12 -10.86 4.31
CA PRO A 162 -4.34 -11.05 2.88
C PRO A 162 -3.06 -10.73 2.09
N VAL A 163 -2.76 -11.52 1.06
CA VAL A 163 -1.54 -11.36 0.25
C VAL A 163 -1.89 -11.02 -1.19
N LEU A 164 -1.28 -9.99 -1.76
CA LEU A 164 -1.47 -9.58 -3.15
C LEU A 164 -0.13 -9.47 -3.89
N ASP A 165 0.10 -10.35 -4.86
CA ASP A 165 1.33 -10.33 -5.66
C ASP A 165 1.19 -9.40 -6.87
N LEU A 166 2.31 -9.03 -7.50
CA LEU A 166 2.35 -8.20 -8.71
C LEU A 166 1.42 -8.69 -9.84
N HIS A 167 1.29 -10.00 -10.04
CA HIS A 167 0.33 -10.55 -11.01
C HIS A 167 -1.14 -10.29 -10.63
N GLY A 168 -1.44 -10.20 -9.33
CA GLY A 168 -2.75 -9.77 -8.84
C GLY A 168 -2.96 -8.27 -9.03
N MET A 169 -1.90 -7.47 -8.84
CA MET A 169 -1.92 -6.03 -9.09
C MET A 169 -2.25 -5.67 -10.54
N ALA A 170 -1.72 -6.44 -11.51
CA ALA A 170 -1.99 -6.23 -12.93
C ALA A 170 -3.48 -6.44 -13.31
N LYS A 171 -4.27 -7.07 -12.45
CA LYS A 171 -5.70 -7.32 -12.65
C LYS A 171 -6.59 -6.29 -11.95
N LEU A 172 -6.00 -5.37 -11.19
CA LEU A 172 -6.71 -4.22 -10.65
C LEU A 172 -6.99 -3.27 -11.81
N ASN A 173 -8.27 -3.01 -12.07
CA ASN A 173 -8.69 -2.19 -13.20
C ASN A 173 -8.02 -0.80 -13.09
N PRO A 174 -7.31 -0.32 -14.13
CA PRO A 174 -6.80 1.04 -14.17
C PRO A 174 -7.99 1.98 -14.43
N GLY A 175 -8.69 2.35 -13.36
CA GLY A 175 -9.58 3.49 -13.37
C GLY A 175 -8.80 4.79 -13.51
#